data_AF-A0A7J4EWD6-F1
#
_entry.id   AF-A0A7J4EWD6-F1
#
_cell.length_a   1.000
_cell.length_b   1.000
_cell.length_c   1.000
_cell.angle_alpha   90.00
_cell.angle_beta   90.00
_cell.angle_gamma   90.00
#
_symmetry.space_group_name_H-M   'P 1'
#
loop_
_entity.id
_entity.type
_entity.pdbx_description
1 polymer ?
#
loop_
_entity_poly.entity_id
_entity_poly.type
_entity_poly.pdbx_seq_one_letter_code
_entity_poly.pdbx_strand_id
1 'polypeptide(L)'
;MRKDFPEEGELVIGTVVDVKPYGAFVQLLEYPNREGMIHISEVSSGWVKNIRDHVKRGQRVVAKVMRVDKKKGHIDLSLKRVTEQQKKAKIQEWQRFQRAEKLLQ
;
A
#
# COMPACT_ATOMS: atom_id res chain seq x y z
N MET A 1 -2.36 -20.90 8.49
CA MET A 1 -3.50 -19.97 8.44
C MET A 1 -3.11 -18.79 7.55
N ARG A 2 -3.68 -18.63 6.36
CA ARG A 2 -3.48 -17.40 5.58
C ARG A 2 -4.13 -16.27 6.36
N LYS A 3 -3.38 -15.23 6.74
CA LYS A 3 -3.95 -14.06 7.41
C LYS A 3 -4.81 -13.32 6.39
N ASP A 4 -6.09 -13.14 6.72
CA ASP A 4 -7.04 -12.41 5.87
C ASP A 4 -6.77 -10.89 5.83
N PHE A 5 -6.06 -10.37 6.83
CA PHE A 5 -5.75 -8.96 7.00
C PHE A 5 -4.27 -8.78 7.36
N PRO A 6 -3.64 -7.68 6.92
CA PRO A 6 -2.31 -7.30 7.38
C PRO A 6 -2.35 -6.86 8.86
N GLU A 7 -1.20 -6.80 9.49
CA GLU A 7 -1.06 -6.29 10.86
C GLU A 7 -0.77 -4.78 10.89
N GLU A 8 -1.15 -4.14 12.00
CA GLU A 8 -0.83 -2.73 12.22
C GLU A 8 0.69 -2.54 12.28
N GLY A 9 1.20 -1.61 11.49
CA GLY A 9 2.63 -1.36 11.33
C GLY A 9 3.31 -2.17 10.23
N GLU A 10 2.62 -3.10 9.60
CA GLU A 10 3.14 -3.89 8.49
C GLU A 10 3.34 -3.04 7.22
N LEU A 11 4.34 -3.39 6.41
CA LEU A 11 4.57 -2.78 5.11
C LEU A 11 3.95 -3.66 4.04
N VAL A 12 3.05 -3.06 3.26
CA VAL A 12 2.30 -3.76 2.22
C VAL A 12 2.51 -3.11 0.87
N ILE A 13 2.51 -3.92 -0.18
CA ILE A 13 2.53 -3.45 -1.57
C ILE A 13 1.10 -3.45 -2.10
N GLY A 14 0.71 -2.34 -2.71
CA GLY A 14 -0.58 -2.24 -3.36
C GLY A 14 -0.54 -1.45 -4.66
N THR A 15 -1.61 -1.58 -5.43
CA THR A 15 -1.83 -0.86 -6.68
C THR A 15 -2.95 0.13 -6.50
N VAL A 16 -2.72 1.39 -6.86
CA VAL A 16 -3.73 2.45 -6.76
C VAL A 16 -4.87 2.14 -7.74
N VAL A 17 -6.07 1.90 -7.23
CA VAL A 17 -7.26 1.60 -8.05
C VAL A 17 -8.07 2.85 -8.34
N ASP A 18 -8.11 3.79 -7.39
CA ASP A 18 -8.84 5.05 -7.53
C ASP A 18 -8.16 6.18 -6.75
N VAL A 19 -8.33 7.41 -7.22
CA VAL A 19 -7.76 8.60 -6.58
C VAL A 19 -8.85 9.65 -6.43
N LYS A 20 -9.14 10.02 -5.18
CA LYS A 20 -10.10 11.07 -4.80
C LYS A 20 -9.37 12.30 -4.28
N PRO A 21 -10.02 13.48 -4.24
CA PRO A 21 -9.39 14.70 -3.71
C PRO A 21 -8.93 14.58 -2.26
N TYR A 22 -9.58 13.75 -1.45
CA TYR A 22 -9.26 13.54 -0.03
C TYR A 22 -8.30 12.37 0.23
N GLY A 23 -8.02 11.53 -0.77
CA GLY A 23 -7.21 10.32 -0.57
C GLY A 23 -7.16 9.40 -1.79
N ALA A 24 -6.38 8.33 -1.69
CA ALA A 24 -6.23 7.33 -2.73
C ALA A 24 -6.59 5.94 -2.23
N PHE A 25 -7.32 5.18 -3.05
CA PHE A 25 -7.67 3.79 -2.79
C PHE A 25 -6.66 2.88 -3.47
N VAL A 26 -6.15 1.92 -2.72
CA VAL A 26 -5.06 1.04 -3.10
C VAL A 26 -5.45 -0.40 -2.81
N GLN A 27 -5.46 -1.24 -3.85
CA GLN A 27 -5.68 -2.67 -3.69
C GLN A 27 -4.39 -3.36 -3.28
N LEU A 28 -4.45 -4.16 -2.22
CA LEU A 28 -3.29 -4.87 -1.69
C LEU A 28 -2.95 -6.08 -2.57
N LEU A 29 -1.69 -6.20 -3.01
CA LEU A 29 -1.25 -7.32 -3.84
C LEU A 29 -0.99 -8.60 -3.03
N GLU A 30 -0.55 -8.43 -1.78
CA GLU A 30 -0.28 -9.54 -0.85
C GLU A 30 -1.58 -10.12 -0.26
N TYR A 31 -2.66 -9.32 -0.24
CA TYR A 31 -3.94 -9.67 0.35
C TYR A 31 -5.06 -9.51 -0.70
N PRO A 32 -5.38 -10.58 -1.46
CA PRO A 32 -6.42 -10.51 -2.48
C PRO A 32 -7.77 -10.13 -1.86
N ASN A 33 -8.53 -9.28 -2.56
CA ASN A 33 -9.82 -8.74 -2.11
C ASN A 33 -9.75 -7.76 -0.92
N ARG A 34 -8.57 -7.24 -0.58
CA ARG A 34 -8.42 -6.19 0.43
C ARG A 34 -8.06 -4.85 -0.20
N GLU A 35 -8.76 -3.82 0.25
CA GLU A 35 -8.58 -2.45 -0.18
C GLU A 35 -8.07 -1.61 0.99
N GLY A 36 -7.06 -0.81 0.72
CA GLY A 36 -6.54 0.19 1.62
C GLY A 36 -6.83 1.60 1.13
N MET A 37 -6.96 2.52 2.07
CA MET A 37 -7.18 3.93 1.81
C MET A 37 -6.01 4.73 2.37
N ILE A 38 -5.44 5.61 1.55
CA ILE A 38 -4.40 6.55 1.94
C ILE A 38 -5.04 7.93 2.01
N HIS A 39 -5.08 8.52 3.20
CA HIS A 39 -5.55 9.89 3.36
C HIS A 39 -4.56 10.89 2.74
N ILE A 40 -5.02 12.01 2.18
CA ILE A 40 -4.15 13.03 1.57
C ILE A 40 -3.03 13.52 2.51
N SER A 41 -3.33 13.64 3.81
CA SER A 41 -2.36 14.01 4.85
C SER A 41 -1.29 12.94 5.13
N GLU A 42 -1.49 11.72 4.66
CA GLU A 42 -0.57 10.59 4.79
C GLU A 42 0.17 10.27 3.48
N VAL A 43 -0.10 11.00 2.39
CA VAL A 43 0.57 10.84 1.09
C VAL A 43 2.00 11.40 1.13
N SER A 44 2.20 12.55 1.75
CA SER A 44 3.51 13.23 1.83
C SER A 44 3.60 14.07 3.11
N SER A 45 4.84 14.36 3.54
CA SER A 45 5.11 15.23 4.69
C SER A 45 4.99 16.73 4.35
N GLY A 46 4.92 17.09 3.07
CA GLY A 46 4.76 18.47 2.61
C GLY A 46 3.30 18.84 2.28
N TRP A 47 3.07 20.11 1.92
CA TRP A 47 1.77 20.56 1.44
C TRP A 47 1.44 19.92 0.09
N VAL A 48 0.48 19.00 0.08
CA VAL A 48 0.00 18.36 -1.14
C VAL A 48 -1.11 19.20 -1.75
N LYS A 49 -0.79 20.03 -2.74
CA LYS A 49 -1.79 20.82 -3.48
C LYS A 49 -2.67 19.94 -4.37
N ASN A 50 -2.09 18.86 -4.91
CA ASN A 50 -2.79 17.93 -5.76
C ASN A 50 -2.24 16.51 -5.55
N ILE A 51 -3.12 15.62 -5.09
CA ILE A 51 -2.78 14.21 -4.82
C ILE A 51 -2.39 13.46 -6.10
N ARG A 52 -2.93 13.87 -7.26
CA ARG A 52 -2.69 13.23 -8.56
C ARG A 52 -1.24 13.34 -9.04
N ASP A 53 -0.48 14.31 -8.53
CA ASP A 53 0.95 14.43 -8.83
C ASP A 53 1.78 13.40 -8.07
N HIS A 54 1.27 12.89 -6.94
CA HIS A 54 1.98 11.96 -6.07
C HIS A 54 1.56 10.51 -6.31
N VAL A 55 0.27 10.30 -6.57
CA VAL A 55 -0.31 8.97 -6.80
C VAL A 55 -1.20 8.97 -8.03
N LYS A 56 -0.98 8.00 -8.90
CA LYS A 56 -1.74 7.80 -10.14
C LYS A 56 -2.43 6.45 -10.12
N ARG A 57 -3.59 6.36 -10.76
CA ARG A 57 -4.28 5.08 -10.97
C ARG A 57 -3.36 4.10 -11.71
N GLY A 58 -3.33 2.85 -11.27
CA GLY A 58 -2.44 1.79 -11.78
C GLY A 58 -1.02 1.83 -11.22
N GLN A 59 -0.66 2.86 -10.45
CA GLN A 59 0.68 2.95 -9.85
C GLN A 59 0.82 1.95 -8.70
N ARG A 60 1.96 1.27 -8.65
CA ARG A 60 2.33 0.41 -7.53
C ARG A 60 3.04 1.23 -6.46
N VAL A 61 2.54 1.13 -5.23
CA VAL A 61 3.04 1.88 -4.08
C VAL A 61 3.28 0.94 -2.90
N VAL A 62 4.28 1.28 -2.08
CA VAL A 62 4.52 0.62 -0.80
C VAL A 62 3.96 1.53 0.27
N ALA A 63 3.05 1.03 1.09
CA ALA A 63 2.44 1.78 2.17
C ALA A 63 2.56 1.02 3.49
N LYS A 64 2.57 1.77 4.60
CA LYS A 64 2.52 1.21 5.94
C LYS A 64 1.09 1.13 6.41
N VAL A 65 0.70 0.00 6.98
CA VAL A 65 -0.60 -0.19 7.61
C VAL A 65 -0.65 0.60 8.91
N MET A 66 -1.61 1.49 9.00
CA MET A 66 -1.85 2.35 10.16
C MET A 66 -2.87 1.73 11.09
N ARG A 67 -3.98 1.29 10.51
CA ARG A 67 -5.13 0.76 11.24
C ARG A 67 -5.86 -0.23 10.35
N VAL A 68 -6.43 -1.26 10.96
CA VAL A 68 -7.18 -2.31 10.24
C VAL A 68 -8.56 -2.46 10.85
N ASP A 69 -9.58 -2.08 10.10
CA ASP A 69 -10.99 -2.24 10.47
C ASP A 69 -11.53 -3.57 9.93
N LYS A 70 -11.29 -4.64 10.69
CA LYS A 70 -11.72 -6.02 10.35
C LYS A 70 -13.23 -6.16 10.13
N LYS A 71 -14.04 -5.30 10.75
CA LYS A 71 -15.52 -5.29 10.60
C LYS A 71 -15.97 -4.76 9.24
N LYS A 72 -15.32 -3.72 8.73
CA LYS A 72 -15.67 -3.06 7.46
C LYS A 72 -14.80 -3.50 6.29
N GLY A 73 -13.68 -4.17 6.56
CA GLY A 73 -12.70 -4.54 5.54
C GLY A 73 -11.80 -3.38 5.13
N HIS A 74 -11.85 -2.24 5.82
CA HIS A 74 -11.08 -1.04 5.48
C HIS A 74 -9.71 -1.08 6.16
N ILE A 75 -8.68 -0.66 5.43
CA ILE A 75 -7.30 -0.60 5.92
C ILE A 75 -6.77 0.82 5.69
N ASP A 76 -6.42 1.52 6.77
CA ASP A 76 -5.78 2.82 6.64
C ASP A 76 -4.30 2.62 6.34
N LEU A 77 -3.83 3.28 5.29
CA LEU A 77 -2.48 3.19 4.78
C LEU A 77 -1.80 4.56 4.82
N SER A 78 -0.48 4.54 4.98
CA SER A 78 0.34 5.75 4.97
C SER A 78 1.56 5.57 4.09
N LEU A 79 1.79 6.53 3.19
CA LEU A 79 3.00 6.57 2.36
C LEU A 79 4.11 7.33 3.08
N LYS A 80 3.78 8.41 3.79
CA LYS A 80 4.78 9.25 4.48
C LYS A 80 5.50 8.52 5.62
N ARG A 81 4.85 7.52 6.23
CA ARG A 81 5.44 6.73 7.33
C ARG A 81 6.29 5.55 6.85
N VAL A 82 6.47 5.40 5.53
CA VAL A 82 7.39 4.43 4.94
C VAL A 82 8.71 5.14 4.68
N THR A 83 9.78 4.64 5.30
CA THR A 83 11.14 5.12 5.00
C THR A 83 11.63 4.58 3.66
N GLU A 84 12.54 5.29 3.00
CA GLU A 84 13.13 4.83 1.74
C GLU A 84 13.83 3.47 1.88
N GLN A 85 14.45 3.20 3.04
CA GLN A 85 15.03 1.89 3.33
C GLN A 85 13.98 0.77 3.37
N GLN A 86 12.86 1.01 4.06
CA GLN A 86 11.74 0.07 4.14
C GLN A 86 11.11 -0.18 2.76
N LYS A 87 10.91 0.89 1.99
CA LYS A 87 10.39 0.81 0.62
C LYS A 87 11.29 -0.04 -0.27
N LYS A 88 12.60 0.22 -0.25
CA LYS A 88 13.58 -0.56 -1.04
C LYS A 88 13.60 -2.02 -0.61
N ALA A 89 13.62 -2.30 0.70
CA ALA A 89 13.60 -3.65 1.24
C ALA A 89 12.35 -4.42 0.79
N LYS A 90 11.17 -3.81 0.92
CA LYS A 90 9.90 -4.46 0.53
C LYS A 90 9.80 -4.69 -0.98
N ILE A 91 10.27 -3.75 -1.80
CA ILE A 91 10.33 -3.94 -3.26
C ILE A 91 11.28 -5.08 -3.63
N GLN A 92 12.44 -5.19 -2.98
CA GLN A 92 13.38 -6.28 -3.21
C GLN A 92 12.80 -7.64 -2.80
N GLU A 93 12.14 -7.70 -1.63
CA GLU A 93 11.41 -8.88 -1.16
C GLU A 93 10.37 -9.33 -2.19
N TRP A 94 9.55 -8.40 -2.68
CA TRP A 94 8.55 -8.68 -3.71
C TRP A 94 9.17 -9.18 -5.02
N GLN A 95 10.25 -8.56 -5.48
CA GLN A 95 10.94 -9.01 -6.69
C GLN A 95 11.53 -10.40 -6.53
N ARG A 96 12.09 -10.72 -5.36
CA ARG A 96 12.59 -12.07 -5.04
C ARG A 96 11.46 -13.08 -5.00
N PHE A 97 10.34 -12.74 -4.37
CA PHE A 97 9.15 -13.60 -4.28
C PHE A 97 8.63 -13.95 -5.68
N GLN A 98 8.40 -12.97 -6.54
CA GLN A 98 7.92 -13.19 -7.90
C GLN A 98 8.92 -13.96 -8.78
N ARG A 99 10.23 -13.74 -8.59
CA ARG A 99 11.26 -14.52 -9.28
C ARG A 99 11.28 -15.98 -8.82
N ALA A 100 11.14 -16.23 -7.52
CA ALA A 100 11.10 -17.58 -6.98
C ALA A 100 9.86 -18.34 -7.46
N GLU A 101 8.68 -17.71 -7.45
CA GLU A 101 7.45 -18.31 -8.00
C GLU A 101 7.60 -18.66 -9.48
N LYS A 102 8.20 -17.76 -10.29
CA LYS A 102 8.42 -17.99 -11.72
C LYS A 102 9.40 -19.12 -12.02
N LEU A 103 10.33 -19.43 -11.11
CA LEU A 103 11.30 -20.51 -11.26
C LEU A 103 10.73 -21.88 -10.86
N LEU A 104 9.63 -21.89 -10.11
CA LEU A 104 8.93 -23.10 -9.65
C LEU A 104 7.77 -23.50 -10.57
N GLN A 105 7.50 -22.73 -11.61
CA GLN A 105 6.48 -22.97 -12.64
C GLN A 105 7.14 -23.32 -13.98
#